data_AF-A0A1H8W6L5-F1
#
_entry.id   AF-A0A1H8W6L5-F1
#
_cell.length_a   1.000
_cell.length_b   1.000
_cell.length_c   1.000
_cell.angle_alpha   90.00
_cell.angle_beta   90.00
_cell.angle_gamma   90.00
#
_symmetry.space_group_name_H-M   'P 1'
#
loop_
_entity.id
_entity.type
_entity.pdbx_description
1 polymer ?
#
loop_
_entity_poly.entity_id
_entity_poly.type
_entity_poly.pdbx_seq_one_letter_code
_entity_poly.pdbx_strand_id
1 'polypeptide(L)' 'MSTAKPSAQITSARPEMKAAIMAEPGLDEGILRDLLCAFYEKVRRDAVLGPTFAARIAD' A
#
# COMPACT_ATOMS: atom_id res chain seq x y z
N MET A 1 -5.72 17.74 30.62
CA MET A 1 -6.55 17.83 29.40
C MET A 1 -5.63 17.68 28.20
N SER A 2 -5.55 16.48 27.61
CA SER A 2 -4.63 16.15 26.52
C SER A 2 -5.24 16.57 25.18
N THR A 3 -4.59 17.47 24.46
CA THR A 3 -5.03 17.93 23.14
C THR A 3 -4.65 16.90 22.08
N ALA A 4 -5.65 16.24 21.48
CA ALA A 4 -5.44 15.34 20.36
C ALA A 4 -4.95 16.14 19.14
N LYS A 5 -3.79 15.74 18.60
CA LYS A 5 -3.20 16.27 17.36
C LYS A 5 -4.18 16.02 16.19
N PRO A 6 -4.52 17.02 15.34
CA PRO A 6 -5.40 16.80 14.21
C PRO A 6 -4.79 15.73 13.30
N SER A 7 -5.44 14.57 13.19
CA SER A 7 -5.13 13.59 12.16
C SER A 7 -5.39 14.29 10.83
N ALA A 8 -4.33 14.53 10.04
CA ALA A 8 -4.49 14.98 8.67
C ALA A 8 -5.40 13.97 7.96
N GLN A 9 -6.65 14.36 7.69
CA GLN A 9 -7.57 13.54 6.92
C GLN A 9 -7.02 13.51 5.50
N ILE A 10 -6.26 12.47 5.18
CA ILE A 10 -5.75 12.25 3.84
C ILE A 10 -6.98 11.93 2.99
N THR A 11 -7.45 12.91 2.22
CA THR A 11 -8.43 12.68 1.15
C THR A 11 -7.79 11.75 0.13
N SER A 12 -8.01 10.44 0.29
CA SER A 12 -7.42 9.43 -0.58
C SER A 12 -8.37 9.12 -1.72
N ALA A 13 -7.92 9.25 -2.97
CA ALA A 13 -8.64 8.73 -4.14
C ALA A 13 -8.64 7.18 -4.20
N ARG A 14 -8.00 6.52 -3.22
CA ARG A 14 -7.81 5.07 -3.16
C ARG A 14 -9.11 4.25 -3.23
N PRO A 15 -10.22 4.61 -2.58
CA PRO A 15 -11.45 3.82 -2.65
C PRO A 15 -12.08 3.84 -4.05
N GLU A 16 -12.19 5.02 -4.66
CA GLU A 16 -12.77 5.21 -5.99
C GLU A 16 -11.90 4.57 -7.08
N MET A 17 -10.59 4.76 -7.00
CA MET A 17 -9.62 4.14 -7.91
C MET A 17 -9.63 2.62 -7.79
N LYS A 18 -9.70 2.07 -6.57
CA LYS A 18 -9.84 0.61 -6.36
C LYS A 18 -11.13 0.07 -6.99
N ALA A 19 -12.26 0.75 -6.79
CA ALA A 19 -13.53 0.32 -7.35
C ALA A 19 -13.50 0.30 -8.89
N ALA A 20 -12.92 1.33 -9.52
CA ALA A 20 -12.74 1.37 -10.97
C ALA A 20 -11.83 0.26 -11.49
N ILE A 21 -10.71 0.02 -10.80
CA ILE A 21 -9.72 -1.00 -11.16
C ILE A 21 -10.28 -2.44 -10.97
N MET A 22 -11.10 -2.68 -9.95
CA MET A 22 -11.75 -3.99 -9.73
C MET A 22 -12.91 -4.26 -10.70
N ALA A 23 -13.42 -3.23 -11.38
CA ALA A 23 -14.46 -3.37 -12.41
C ALA A 23 -13.88 -3.77 -13.78
N GLU A 24 -12.55 -3.71 -13.95
CA GLU A 24 -11.87 -4.14 -15.16
C GLU A 24 -11.89 -5.68 -15.30
N PRO A 25 -12.40 -6.23 -16.41
CA PRO A 25 -12.40 -7.66 -16.65
C PRO A 25 -10.97 -8.16 -16.85
N GLY A 26 -10.37 -8.73 -15.81
CA GLY A 26 -9.00 -9.23 -15.83
C GLY A 26 -8.19 -8.96 -14.57
N LEU A 27 -8.76 -8.27 -13.57
CA LEU A 27 -8.15 -8.18 -12.25
C LEU A 27 -8.92 -9.05 -11.25
N ASP A 28 -8.35 -10.20 -10.92
CA ASP A 28 -8.82 -11.05 -9.83
C ASP A 28 -7.89 -10.96 -8.60
N GLU A 29 -8.32 -11.59 -7.50
CA GLU A 29 -7.58 -11.61 -6.24
C GLU A 29 -6.19 -12.26 -6.39
N GLY A 30 -6.05 -13.23 -7.30
CA GLY A 30 -4.77 -13.87 -7.59
C GLY A 30 -3.79 -12.90 -8.22
N ILE A 31 -4.22 -12.19 -9.26
CA ILE A 31 -3.40 -11.18 -9.95
C ILE A 31 -3.02 -10.05 -9.00
N LEU A 32 -3.97 -9.60 -8.16
CA LEU A 32 -3.70 -8.56 -7.17
C LEU A 32 -2.68 -9.01 -6.12
N ARG A 33 -2.81 -10.24 -5.62
CA ARG A 33 -1.84 -10.81 -4.66
C ARG A 33 -0.46 -10.91 -5.29
N ASP A 34 -0.35 -11.43 -6.50
CA ASP A 34 0.94 -11.63 -7.16
C ASP A 34 1.62 -10.28 -7.46
N LEU A 35 0.84 -9.28 -7.87
CA LEU A 35 1.31 -7.89 -8.04
C LEU A 35 1.84 -7.31 -6.72
N LEU A 36 1.10 -7.48 -5.62
CA LEU A 36 1.50 -6.98 -4.30
C LEU A 36 2.78 -7.68 -3.81
N CYS A 37 2.87 -9.00 -3.96
CA CYS A 37 4.08 -9.76 -3.60
C CYS A 37 5.29 -9.27 -4.40
N ALA A 38 5.18 -9.14 -5.72
CA ALA A 38 6.26 -8.64 -6.57
C ALA A 38 6.64 -7.19 -6.22
N PHE A 39 5.66 -6.35 -5.90
CA PHE A 39 5.90 -4.98 -5.45
C PHE A 39 6.68 -4.94 -4.13
N TYR A 40 6.27 -5.70 -3.11
CA TYR A 40 6.95 -5.72 -1.83
C TYR A 40 8.35 -6.31 -1.92
N GLU A 41 8.56 -7.35 -2.73
CA GLU A 41 9.90 -7.87 -3.03
C GLU A 41 10.81 -6.76 -3.61
N LYS A 42 10.29 -5.98 -4.55
CA LYS A 42 11.05 -4.88 -5.17
C LYS A 42 11.36 -3.76 -4.18
N VAL A 43 10.39 -3.34 -3.38
CA VAL A 43 10.56 -2.29 -2.36
C VAL A 43 11.55 -2.71 -1.28
N ARG A 44 11.53 -3.98 -0.84
CA ARG A 44 12.49 -4.50 0.15
C ARG A 44 13.94 -4.41 -0.34
N ARG A 45 14.17 -4.54 -1.65
CA ARG A 45 15.49 -4.45 -2.29
C ARG A 45 15.90 -3.04 -2.67
N ASP A 46 15.00 -2.07 -2.55
CA ASP A 46 15.28 -0.67 -2.87
C ASP A 46 16.22 -0.06 -1.82
N ALA A 47 17.28 0.62 -2.26
CA ALA A 47 18.29 1.16 -1.36
C ALA A 47 17.78 2.33 -0.50
N VAL A 48 16.75 3.06 -0.95
CA VAL A 48 16.20 4.22 -0.26
C VAL A 48 15.02 3.81 0.61
N LEU A 49 14.09 3.02 0.06
CA LEU A 49 12.87 2.62 0.73
C LEU A 49 13.07 1.37 1.61
N GLY A 50 13.89 0.41 1.17
CA GLY A 50 14.12 -0.85 1.86
C GLY A 50 14.47 -0.70 3.36
N PRO A 51 15.39 0.19 3.76
CA PRO A 51 15.73 0.39 5.17
C PRO A 51 14.54 0.83 6.04
N THR A 52 13.62 1.63 5.49
CA THR A 52 12.42 2.08 6.21
C THR A 52 11.47 0.92 6.51
N PHE A 53 11.32 0.00 5.54
CA PHE A 53 10.48 -1.18 5.67
C PHE A 53 11.12 -2.23 6.59
N ALA A 54 12.42 -2.49 6.45
CA ALA A 54 13.16 -3.40 7.32
C ALA A 54 13.09 -2.99 8.80
N ALA A 55 13.12 -1.68 9.09
CA ALA A 55 13.02 -1.17 10.45
C ALA A 55 11.61 -1.27 11.08
N ARG A 56 10.56 -1.50 10.29
CA ARG A 56 9.16 -1.40 10.74
C ARG A 56 8.33 -2.67 10.55
N ILE A 57 8.80 -3.61 9.73
CA ILE A 57 8.11 -4.86 9.44
C ILE A 57 9.11 -5.99 9.66
N ALA A 58 9.14 -6.51 10.89
CA ALA A 58 9.62 -7.85 11.16
C ALA A 58 8.49 -8.81 10.75
N ASP A 59 8.86 -9.88 10.04
CA ASP A 59 8.02 -10.90 9.42
C ASP A 59 6.58 -11.05 9.99
#